data_AF-A0A0U1D5N1-F1
#
_entry.id   AF-A0A0U1D5N1-F1
#
_cell.length_a   1.000
_cell.length_b   1.000
_cell.length_c   1.000
_cell.angle_alpha   90.00
_cell.angle_beta   90.00
_cell.angle_gamma   90.00
#
_symmetry.space_group_name_H-M   'P 1'
#
loop_
_entity.id
_entity.type
_entity.pdbx_description
1 polymer ?
#
loop_
_entity_poly.entity_id
_entity_poly.type
_entity_poly.pdbx_seq_one_letter_code
_entity_poly.pdbx_strand_id
1 'polypeptide(L)'
;MSSRSRRRLRIAALIGAVVVAMLGTAPPGSATGDWGLNGTYTATSNGEWAKTNEIFHNEASIRSIWTINTTCSYPTECTGTVVSDWGWRAPIYQTGGVWFVKHIVDNWQPCPDGTAVQGFQVFRFAPTNPDGDAVDPTSPVLTGADETTGVSGACGRSKTWFISMPFKLVKAG
;
A
#
# COMPACT_ATOMS: atom_id res chain seq x y z
N MET A 1 -36.43 78.90 60.28
CA MET A 1 -36.04 77.90 61.31
C MET A 1 -36.19 76.51 60.73
N SER A 2 -35.09 75.74 60.73
CA SER A 2 -34.96 74.26 60.61
C SER A 2 -35.77 73.53 59.51
N SER A 3 -35.18 72.78 58.58
CA SER A 3 -34.43 71.54 58.86
C SER A 3 -33.88 70.92 57.55
N ARG A 4 -32.61 70.47 57.62
CA ARG A 4 -31.94 69.29 57.02
C ARG A 4 -32.64 68.60 55.82
N SER A 5 -31.91 68.20 54.76
CA SER A 5 -31.12 66.95 54.80
C SER A 5 -30.31 66.71 53.51
N ARG A 6 -29.34 65.82 53.61
CA ARG A 6 -28.14 65.62 52.79
C ARG A 6 -28.38 64.85 51.48
N ARG A 7 -27.57 65.24 50.48
CA ARG A 7 -26.89 64.45 49.43
C ARG A 7 -27.32 63.00 49.23
N ARG A 8 -27.58 62.63 47.97
CA ARG A 8 -27.20 61.32 47.41
C ARG A 8 -26.63 61.51 46.00
N LEU A 9 -25.30 61.43 45.89
CA LEU A 9 -24.60 61.16 44.64
C LEU A 9 -24.85 59.68 44.31
N ARG A 10 -25.30 59.36 43.10
CA ARG A 10 -25.26 57.98 42.58
C ARG A 10 -24.49 58.00 41.27
N ILE A 11 -23.31 57.40 41.35
CA ILE A 11 -22.44 57.00 40.24
C ILE A 11 -23.15 55.83 39.54
N ALA A 12 -23.25 55.85 38.21
CA ALA A 12 -23.67 54.69 37.42
C ALA A 12 -22.61 54.42 36.34
N ALA A 13 -22.10 53.21 36.36
CA ALA A 13 -20.90 52.73 35.68
C ALA A 13 -21.13 52.43 34.19
N LEU A 14 -20.07 52.64 33.40
CA LEU A 14 -19.90 52.23 32.01
C LEU A 14 -19.91 50.69 31.90
N ILE A 15 -20.72 50.13 31.01
CA ILE A 15 -20.64 48.72 30.58
C ILE A 15 -20.21 48.71 29.12
N GLY A 16 -18.96 48.31 28.87
CA GLY A 16 -18.46 47.94 27.55
C GLY A 16 -18.71 46.46 27.27
N ALA A 17 -19.22 46.14 26.08
CA ALA A 17 -19.35 44.77 25.60
C ALA A 17 -18.22 44.47 24.59
N VAL A 18 -17.29 43.59 24.96
CA VAL A 18 -16.30 43.02 24.04
C VAL A 18 -16.88 41.72 23.48
N VAL A 19 -17.11 41.68 22.17
CA VAL A 19 -17.50 40.45 21.45
C VAL A 19 -16.23 39.80 20.93
N VAL A 20 -15.82 38.68 21.55
CA VAL A 20 -14.71 37.86 21.08
C VAL A 20 -15.24 36.89 20.02
N ALA A 21 -14.85 37.10 18.77
CA ALA A 21 -15.14 36.18 17.67
C ALA A 21 -14.29 34.91 17.85
N MET A 22 -14.92 33.80 18.24
CA MET A 22 -14.31 32.48 18.23
C MET A 22 -14.23 31.97 16.78
N LEU A 23 -13.09 32.19 16.13
CA LEU A 23 -12.70 31.43 14.95
C LEU A 23 -12.30 30.03 15.44
N GLY A 24 -13.26 29.10 15.44
CA GLY A 24 -12.98 27.69 15.67
C GLY A 24 -12.04 27.18 14.59
N THR A 25 -10.80 26.88 14.93
CA THR A 25 -9.93 26.04 14.10
C THR A 25 -10.59 24.68 14.02
N ALA A 26 -11.05 24.29 12.83
CA ALA A 26 -11.50 22.92 12.60
C ALA A 26 -10.35 21.98 13.01
N PRO A 27 -10.58 20.97 13.86
CA PRO A 27 -9.56 19.97 14.13
C PRO A 27 -9.15 19.33 12.79
N PRO A 28 -7.85 19.04 12.57
CA PRO A 28 -7.48 18.21 11.43
C PRO A 28 -8.29 16.93 11.51
N GLY A 29 -9.05 16.64 10.45
CA GLY A 29 -9.80 15.39 10.38
C GLY A 29 -8.81 14.24 10.44
N SER A 30 -8.75 13.56 11.59
CA SER A 30 -8.08 12.26 11.69
C SER A 30 -8.82 11.31 10.75
N ALA A 31 -8.20 10.94 9.64
CA ALA A 31 -8.74 9.90 8.77
C ALA A 31 -8.88 8.61 9.59
N THR A 32 -10.11 8.24 9.92
CA THR A 32 -10.47 7.04 10.70
C THR A 32 -10.40 5.76 9.85
N GLY A 33 -9.38 5.64 9.00
CA GLY A 33 -9.15 4.44 8.21
C GLY A 33 -7.69 4.36 7.80
N ASP A 34 -6.92 3.52 8.47
CA ASP A 34 -5.63 3.06 7.95
C ASP A 34 -5.93 2.10 6.78
N TRP A 35 -6.26 2.66 5.62
CA TRP A 35 -6.51 1.91 4.39
C TRP A 35 -5.22 1.41 3.73
N GLY A 36 -4.06 1.90 4.21
CA GLY A 36 -2.76 1.60 3.66
C GLY A 36 -2.26 0.22 4.05
N LEU A 37 -1.43 -0.35 3.18
CA LEU A 37 -0.67 -1.57 3.48
C LEU A 37 0.69 -1.16 4.02
N ASN A 38 0.77 -0.89 5.33
CA ASN A 38 1.96 -0.33 5.97
C ASN A 38 2.61 -1.29 6.97
N GLY A 39 3.93 -1.43 6.88
CA GLY A 39 4.75 -2.20 7.81
C GLY A 39 5.66 -3.21 7.14
N THR A 40 6.10 -4.20 7.92
CA THR A 40 6.97 -5.28 7.46
C THR A 40 6.14 -6.53 7.18
N TYR A 41 6.42 -7.21 6.08
CA TYR A 41 5.68 -8.38 5.60
C TYR A 41 6.62 -9.48 5.15
N THR A 42 6.20 -10.73 5.33
CA THR A 42 6.81 -11.89 4.67
C THR A 42 6.09 -12.13 3.36
N ALA A 43 6.79 -11.92 2.25
CA ALA A 43 6.34 -12.22 0.89
C ALA A 43 6.84 -13.61 0.49
N THR A 44 5.95 -14.47 0.01
CA THR A 44 6.28 -15.83 -0.41
C THR A 44 5.70 -16.13 -1.77
N SER A 45 6.54 -16.51 -2.72
CA SER A 45 6.16 -17.06 -4.03
C SER A 45 6.37 -18.57 -4.01
N ASN A 46 5.31 -19.33 -4.27
CA ASN A 46 5.34 -20.78 -4.22
C ASN A 46 5.76 -21.36 -5.57
N GLY A 47 7.01 -21.79 -5.68
CA GLY A 47 7.56 -22.39 -6.89
C GLY A 47 7.05 -23.81 -7.12
N GLU A 48 6.61 -24.53 -6.09
CA GLU A 48 6.07 -25.89 -6.23
C GLU A 48 4.77 -25.93 -7.06
N TRP A 49 4.15 -24.78 -7.29
CA TRP A 49 2.95 -24.64 -8.11
C TRP A 49 3.13 -23.66 -9.27
N ALA A 50 4.37 -23.51 -9.74
CA ALA A 50 4.70 -22.63 -10.82
C ALA A 50 4.14 -23.14 -12.17
N LYS A 51 3.91 -22.20 -13.08
CA LYS A 51 3.59 -22.48 -14.46
C LYS A 51 4.50 -21.67 -15.37
N THR A 52 5.07 -22.30 -16.39
CA THR A 52 5.67 -21.60 -17.54
C THR A 52 4.76 -21.76 -18.73
N ASN A 53 4.26 -20.64 -19.26
CA ASN A 53 3.33 -20.63 -20.38
C ASN A 53 2.12 -21.57 -20.14
N GLU A 54 1.56 -21.48 -18.93
CA GLU A 54 0.45 -22.31 -18.41
C GLU A 54 0.72 -23.79 -18.17
N ILE A 55 1.93 -24.27 -18.47
CA ILE A 55 2.34 -25.65 -18.19
C ILE A 55 2.93 -25.70 -16.78
N PHE A 56 2.37 -26.56 -15.93
CA PHE A 56 2.86 -26.77 -14.58
C PHE A 56 4.27 -27.36 -14.56
N HIS A 57 5.13 -26.81 -13.73
CA HIS A 57 6.39 -27.42 -13.30
C HIS A 57 6.82 -26.79 -11.98
N ASN A 58 7.71 -27.45 -11.26
CA ASN A 58 8.25 -26.90 -10.03
C ASN A 58 9.36 -25.90 -10.35
N GLU A 59 9.33 -24.79 -9.63
CA GLU A 59 10.39 -23.81 -9.47
C GLU A 59 10.83 -23.74 -8.01
N ALA A 60 11.92 -23.02 -7.74
CA ALA A 60 12.31 -22.74 -6.37
C ALA A 60 11.28 -21.84 -5.68
N SER A 61 10.75 -22.26 -4.53
CA SER A 61 9.94 -21.40 -3.68
C SER A 61 10.81 -20.31 -3.05
N ILE A 62 10.32 -19.09 -3.13
CA ILE A 62 11.05 -17.88 -2.76
C ILE A 62 10.34 -17.21 -1.59
N ARG A 63 11.12 -16.73 -0.61
CA ARG A 63 10.63 -15.91 0.50
C ARG A 63 11.53 -14.70 0.69
N SER A 64 10.92 -13.52 0.80
CA SER A 64 11.59 -12.25 1.08
C SER A 64 10.83 -11.45 2.15
N ILE A 65 11.54 -10.55 2.83
CA ILE A 65 10.95 -9.61 3.78
C ILE A 65 10.79 -8.26 3.09
N TRP A 66 9.56 -7.75 3.09
CA TRP A 66 9.20 -6.48 2.47
C TRP A 66 8.87 -5.44 3.52
N THR A 67 9.45 -4.25 3.41
CA THR A 67 8.98 -3.05 4.09
C THR A 67 8.12 -2.25 3.12
N ILE A 68 6.84 -2.12 3.45
CA ILE A 68 5.83 -1.45 2.61
C ILE A 68 5.41 -0.15 3.28
N ASN A 69 5.41 0.93 2.50
CA ASN A 69 4.90 2.24 2.92
C ASN A 69 3.99 2.81 1.82
N THR A 70 2.76 3.15 2.17
CA THR A 70 1.69 3.56 1.26
C THR A 70 0.93 4.77 1.79
N THR A 71 0.34 5.52 0.88
CA THR A 71 -0.57 6.62 1.15
C THR A 71 -1.77 6.50 0.22
N CYS A 72 -2.96 6.70 0.77
CA CYS A 72 -4.23 6.47 0.07
C CYS A 72 -5.01 7.77 -0.09
N SER A 73 -5.50 8.03 -1.31
CA SER A 73 -6.46 9.10 -1.59
C SER A 73 -7.89 8.64 -1.32
N TYR A 74 -8.17 7.36 -1.57
CA TYR A 74 -9.45 6.70 -1.33
C TYR A 74 -9.22 5.26 -0.83
N PRO A 75 -10.22 4.59 -0.24
CA PRO A 75 -10.05 3.25 0.36
C PRO A 75 -9.51 2.15 -0.55
N THR A 76 -9.63 2.30 -1.87
CA THR A 76 -9.14 1.33 -2.88
C THR A 76 -8.15 1.95 -3.86
N GLU A 77 -7.66 3.16 -3.56
CA GLU A 77 -6.70 3.92 -4.36
C GLU A 77 -5.55 4.37 -3.46
N CYS A 78 -4.49 3.58 -3.48
CA CYS A 78 -3.29 3.80 -2.70
C CYS A 78 -2.07 3.74 -3.61
N THR A 79 -1.02 4.48 -3.26
CA THR A 79 0.28 4.41 -3.92
C THR A 79 1.38 4.41 -2.87
N GLY A 80 2.55 3.88 -3.19
CA GLY A 80 3.61 3.73 -2.22
C GLY A 80 4.86 3.08 -2.76
N THR A 81 5.66 2.55 -1.85
CA THR A 81 6.92 1.87 -2.18
C THR A 81 7.08 0.60 -1.35
N VAL A 82 7.64 -0.43 -1.99
CA VAL A 82 8.12 -1.65 -1.38
C VAL A 82 9.64 -1.63 -1.41
N VAL A 83 10.25 -1.98 -0.28
CA VAL A 83 11.69 -2.27 -0.16
C VAL A 83 11.83 -3.72 0.23
N SER A 84 12.54 -4.49 -0.56
CA SER A 84 12.83 -5.89 -0.28
C SER A 84 14.19 -6.04 0.41
N ASP A 85 14.30 -7.01 1.33
CA ASP A 85 15.57 -7.45 1.91
C ASP A 85 16.54 -8.01 0.88
N TRP A 86 16.08 -8.31 -0.33
CA TRP A 86 16.91 -8.68 -1.48
C TRP A 86 17.55 -7.49 -2.20
N GLY A 87 17.40 -6.28 -1.66
CA GLY A 87 18.11 -5.09 -2.13
C GLY A 87 17.41 -4.30 -3.25
N TRP A 88 16.21 -4.72 -3.67
CA TRP A 88 15.43 -3.98 -4.66
C TRP A 88 14.35 -3.08 -4.04
N ARG A 89 13.95 -2.06 -4.81
CA ARG A 89 12.86 -1.14 -4.50
C ARG A 89 11.89 -1.06 -5.68
N ALA A 90 10.60 -1.10 -5.40
CA ALA A 90 9.56 -1.04 -6.43
C ALA A 90 8.36 -0.18 -6.00
N PRO A 91 7.67 0.48 -6.94
CA PRO A 91 6.39 1.10 -6.66
C PRO A 91 5.33 0.03 -6.33
N ILE A 92 4.48 0.36 -5.36
CA ILE A 92 3.24 -0.38 -5.08
C ILE A 92 2.05 0.54 -5.30
N TYR A 93 0.96 0.01 -5.85
CA TYR A 93 -0.29 0.73 -5.95
C TYR A 93 -1.49 -0.20 -5.78
N GLN A 94 -2.63 0.37 -5.43
CA GLN A 94 -3.91 -0.32 -5.32
C GLN A 94 -4.91 0.28 -6.30
N THR A 95 -5.70 -0.57 -6.93
CA THR A 95 -6.88 -0.18 -7.69
C THR A 95 -7.95 -1.25 -7.58
N GLY A 96 -9.21 -0.86 -7.33
CA GLY A 96 -10.33 -1.81 -7.20
C GLY A 96 -10.13 -2.85 -6.08
N GLY A 97 -9.41 -2.49 -5.01
CA GLY A 97 -9.14 -3.40 -3.89
C GLY A 97 -7.96 -4.36 -4.10
N VAL A 98 -7.34 -4.36 -5.27
CA VAL A 98 -6.21 -5.23 -5.62
C VAL A 98 -4.90 -4.45 -5.60
N TRP A 99 -3.88 -5.01 -4.95
CA TRP A 99 -2.53 -4.48 -4.86
C TRP A 99 -1.65 -4.99 -5.99
N PHE A 100 -0.79 -4.11 -6.49
CA PHE A 100 0.17 -4.38 -7.54
C PHE A 100 1.55 -3.88 -7.15
N VAL A 101 2.57 -4.71 -7.27
CA VAL A 101 3.99 -4.33 -7.17
C VAL A 101 4.66 -4.66 -8.49
N LYS A 102 5.31 -3.68 -9.11
CA LYS A 102 5.98 -3.86 -10.42
C LYS A 102 7.48 -3.68 -10.26
N HIS A 103 8.22 -4.76 -10.48
CA HIS A 103 9.65 -4.83 -10.31
C HIS A 103 10.33 -5.30 -11.60
N ILE A 104 11.48 -4.73 -11.93
CA ILE A 104 12.31 -5.19 -13.04
C ILE A 104 13.40 -6.08 -12.45
N VAL A 105 13.47 -7.32 -12.93
CA VAL A 105 14.51 -8.27 -12.55
C VAL A 105 15.61 -8.23 -13.61
N ASP A 106 16.77 -7.69 -13.26
CA ASP A 106 17.92 -7.66 -14.18
C ASP A 106 18.46 -9.08 -14.41
N ASN A 107 19.00 -9.32 -15.61
CA ASN A 107 19.64 -10.59 -16.00
C ASN A 107 18.75 -11.84 -15.77
N TRP A 108 17.44 -11.71 -15.91
CA TRP A 108 16.48 -12.77 -15.62
C TRP A 108 16.44 -13.87 -16.68
N GLN A 109 16.35 -13.50 -17.97
CA GLN A 109 16.26 -14.46 -19.06
C GLN A 109 17.63 -14.60 -19.73
N PRO A 110 18.31 -15.75 -19.57
CA PRO A 110 19.56 -16.00 -20.27
C PRO A 110 19.32 -16.19 -21.77
N CYS A 111 20.21 -15.62 -22.59
CA CYS A 111 20.21 -15.74 -24.04
C CYS A 111 21.27 -16.74 -24.51
N PRO A 112 21.09 -17.37 -25.70
CA PRO A 112 22.06 -18.33 -26.25
C PRO A 112 23.45 -17.75 -26.55
N ASP A 113 23.56 -16.42 -26.70
CA ASP A 113 24.82 -15.70 -26.93
C ASP A 113 25.60 -15.43 -25.64
N GLY A 114 25.12 -15.92 -24.49
CA GLY A 114 25.72 -15.72 -23.17
C GLY A 114 25.33 -14.41 -22.49
N THR A 115 24.53 -13.56 -23.15
CA THR A 115 23.94 -12.38 -22.51
C THR A 115 22.71 -12.77 -21.69
N ALA A 116 22.15 -11.82 -20.93
CA ALA A 116 20.86 -11.98 -20.29
C ALA A 116 20.04 -10.70 -20.45
N VAL A 117 18.72 -10.85 -20.54
CA VAL A 117 17.79 -9.73 -20.61
C VAL A 117 16.95 -9.64 -19.35
N GLN A 118 16.44 -8.44 -19.07
CA GLN A 118 15.57 -8.19 -17.93
C GLN A 118 14.23 -8.95 -18.04
N GLY A 119 13.66 -9.26 -16.89
CA GLY A 119 12.29 -9.72 -16.72
C GLY A 119 11.41 -8.64 -16.10
N PHE A 120 10.14 -8.61 -16.48
CA PHE A 120 9.14 -7.76 -15.83
C PHE A 120 8.33 -8.59 -14.85
N GLN A 121 8.54 -8.35 -13.56
CA GLN A 121 7.86 -9.04 -12.48
C GLN A 121 6.70 -8.20 -11.95
N VAL A 122 5.53 -8.82 -11.84
CA VAL A 122 4.31 -8.22 -11.30
C VAL A 122 3.77 -9.12 -10.20
N PHE A 123 3.71 -8.57 -8.99
CA PHE A 123 2.97 -9.18 -7.91
C PHE A 123 1.57 -8.57 -7.90
N ARG A 124 0.54 -9.41 -7.98
CA ARG A 124 -0.86 -9.01 -7.90
C ARG A 124 -1.51 -9.77 -6.76
N PHE A 125 -2.04 -9.07 -5.75
CA PHE A 125 -2.62 -9.72 -4.56
C PHE A 125 -3.71 -8.89 -3.90
N ALA A 126 -4.56 -9.56 -3.12
CA ALA A 126 -5.65 -8.96 -2.37
C ALA A 126 -5.83 -9.71 -1.04
N PRO A 127 -6.44 -9.10 -0.01
CA PRO A 127 -6.78 -9.82 1.21
C PRO A 127 -7.88 -10.83 0.90
N THR A 128 -7.63 -12.10 1.23
CA THR A 128 -8.53 -13.21 0.88
C THR A 128 -8.92 -14.00 2.13
N ASN A 129 -10.10 -14.59 2.12
CA ASN A 129 -10.51 -15.52 3.16
C ASN A 129 -9.56 -16.75 3.25
N PRO A 130 -9.64 -17.56 4.32
CA PRO A 130 -8.75 -18.71 4.51
C PRO A 130 -8.80 -19.75 3.39
N ASP A 131 -9.94 -19.89 2.71
CA ASP A 131 -10.13 -20.80 1.58
C ASP A 131 -9.51 -20.24 0.27
N GLY A 132 -9.21 -18.94 0.22
CA GLY A 132 -8.59 -18.26 -0.91
C GLY A 132 -9.51 -18.03 -2.11
N ASP A 133 -10.81 -18.24 -1.97
CA ASP A 133 -11.81 -18.16 -3.04
C ASP A 133 -12.57 -16.82 -3.07
N ALA A 134 -12.49 -16.02 -2.00
CA ALA A 134 -13.14 -14.72 -1.91
C ALA A 134 -12.25 -13.64 -1.30
N VAL A 135 -12.47 -12.39 -1.73
CA VAL A 135 -11.84 -11.21 -1.12
C VAL A 135 -12.50 -10.93 0.22
N ASP A 136 -11.69 -10.81 1.28
CA ASP A 136 -12.11 -10.45 2.62
C ASP A 136 -11.21 -9.31 3.14
N PRO A 137 -11.71 -8.06 3.19
CA PRO A 137 -10.93 -6.90 3.65
C PRO A 137 -10.37 -7.02 5.08
N THR A 138 -10.93 -7.91 5.90
CA THR A 138 -10.49 -8.12 7.29
C THR A 138 -9.40 -9.18 7.43
N SER A 139 -9.09 -9.89 6.34
CA SER A 139 -8.11 -10.97 6.36
C SER A 139 -6.69 -10.44 6.57
N PRO A 140 -5.91 -11.03 7.50
CA PRO A 140 -4.50 -10.71 7.68
C PRO A 140 -3.61 -11.36 6.61
N VAL A 141 -4.17 -12.20 5.74
CA VAL A 141 -3.46 -12.92 4.70
C VAL A 141 -3.88 -12.37 3.35
N LEU A 142 -2.91 -11.91 2.57
CA LEU A 142 -3.14 -11.51 1.19
C LEU A 142 -2.58 -12.60 0.28
N THR A 143 -3.35 -12.96 -0.74
CA THR A 143 -2.95 -13.97 -1.72
C THR A 143 -3.13 -13.46 -3.14
N GLY A 144 -2.43 -14.11 -4.08
CA GLY A 144 -2.53 -13.79 -5.49
C GLY A 144 -1.44 -14.46 -6.30
N ALA A 145 -0.79 -13.72 -7.19
CA ALA A 145 0.22 -14.24 -8.11
C ALA A 145 1.48 -13.37 -8.15
N ASP A 146 2.61 -14.04 -8.37
CA ASP A 146 3.90 -13.48 -8.77
C ASP A 146 4.15 -13.93 -10.22
N GLU A 147 4.13 -12.98 -11.14
CA GLU A 147 4.24 -13.24 -12.56
C GLU A 147 5.46 -12.53 -13.14
N THR A 148 6.36 -13.27 -13.76
CA THR A 148 7.52 -12.72 -14.46
C THR A 148 7.44 -12.99 -15.95
N THR A 149 7.55 -11.93 -16.74
CA THR A 149 7.45 -11.95 -18.19
C THR A 149 8.73 -11.45 -18.82
N GLY A 150 9.29 -12.20 -19.78
CA GLY A 150 10.43 -11.73 -20.57
C GLY A 150 10.07 -10.58 -21.53
N VAL A 151 11.08 -9.97 -22.14
CA VAL A 151 10.85 -8.99 -23.22
C VAL A 151 10.54 -9.74 -24.52
N SER A 152 9.43 -9.43 -25.18
CA SER A 152 9.10 -10.05 -26.48
C SER A 152 10.17 -9.74 -27.52
N GLY A 153 10.58 -10.75 -28.31
CA GLY A 153 11.63 -10.63 -29.31
C GLY A 153 13.05 -10.71 -28.75
N ALA A 154 13.24 -10.68 -27.42
CA ALA A 154 14.54 -10.85 -26.82
C ALA A 154 15.10 -12.27 -27.00
N CYS A 155 16.42 -12.40 -26.99
CA CYS A 155 17.14 -13.64 -27.26
C CYS A 155 16.73 -14.34 -28.58
N GLY A 156 16.25 -13.58 -29.57
CA GLY A 156 15.80 -14.11 -30.86
C GLY A 156 14.53 -14.98 -30.78
N ARG A 157 13.76 -14.88 -29.70
CA ARG A 157 12.53 -15.66 -29.48
C ARG A 157 11.31 -14.73 -29.46
N SER A 158 10.33 -15.03 -30.32
CA SER A 158 9.06 -14.28 -30.35
C SER A 158 8.14 -14.67 -29.17
N LYS A 159 8.08 -15.96 -28.83
CA LYS A 159 7.37 -16.43 -27.65
C LYS A 159 8.14 -16.08 -26.38
N THR A 160 7.58 -15.14 -25.64
CA THR A 160 8.07 -14.72 -24.33
C THR A 160 7.96 -15.84 -23.30
N TRP A 161 8.91 -15.89 -22.38
CA TRP A 161 8.79 -16.74 -21.19
C TRP A 161 7.88 -16.06 -20.18
N PHE A 162 6.77 -16.72 -19.84
CA PHE A 162 5.84 -16.26 -18.83
C PHE A 162 5.83 -17.27 -17.69
N ILE A 163 6.39 -16.89 -16.54
CA ILE A 163 6.37 -17.69 -15.32
C ILE A 163 5.34 -17.09 -14.37
N SER A 164 4.44 -17.91 -13.83
CA SER A 164 3.45 -17.50 -12.82
C SER A 164 3.53 -18.44 -11.61
N MET A 165 3.62 -17.87 -10.42
CA MET A 165 3.67 -18.58 -9.14
C MET A 165 2.56 -18.07 -8.21
N PRO A 166 1.90 -18.93 -7.43
CA PRO A 166 1.02 -18.47 -6.35
C PRO A 166 1.80 -17.64 -5.33
N PHE A 167 1.23 -16.52 -4.93
CA PHE A 167 1.85 -15.56 -4.03
C PHE A 167 1.05 -15.41 -2.73
N LYS A 168 1.77 -15.25 -1.62
CA LYS A 168 1.20 -14.97 -0.31
C LYS A 168 2.01 -13.88 0.40
N LEU A 169 1.30 -12.95 1.02
CA LEU A 169 1.85 -11.89 1.85
C LEU A 169 1.19 -11.91 3.23
N VAL A 170 2.01 -11.92 4.28
CA VAL A 170 1.55 -11.91 5.68
C VAL A 170 2.38 -10.90 6.46
N LYS A 171 1.74 -10.13 7.35
CA LYS A 171 2.46 -9.17 8.20
C LYS A 171 3.52 -9.91 9.04
N ALA A 172 4.75 -9.41 9.03
CA ALA A 172 5.80 -9.88 9.90
C ALA A 172 5.50 -9.38 11.33
N GLY A 173 5.62 -10.28 12.31
CA GLY A 173 5.32 -10.00 13.72
C GLY A 173 6.20 -8.93 14.34
#